data_AF-A0A8T6NI90-F1
#
_entry.id   AF-A0A8T6NI90-F1
#
_cell.length_a   1.000
_cell.length_b   1.000
_cell.length_c   1.000
_cell.angle_alpha   90.00
_cell.angle_beta   90.00
_cell.angle_gamma   90.00
#
_symmetry.space_group_name_H-M   'P 1'
#
loop_
_entity.id
_entity.type
_entity.pdbx_description
1 polymer ?
#
loop_
_entity_poly.entity_id
_entity_poly.type
_entity_poly.pdbx_seq_one_letter_code
_entity_poly.pdbx_strand_id
1 'polypeptide(L)'
;MTEIKLNHQEQGERIGLLLGVTILLAIIVEGYRGWVLGVPLSGLISLHGWLGILLFCGAMVMRRTGRKIVTGYEEHTSTKQQKNTHSKFGGAMMWLLVMIVFLGFLRLLQVLS
;
A
#
# COMPACT_ATOMS: atom_id res chain seq x y z
N MET A 1 -5.66 -21.83 -16.81
CA MET A 1 -6.07 -21.42 -15.44
C MET A 1 -4.86 -21.06 -14.55
N THR A 2 -3.71 -21.71 -14.73
CA THR A 2 -2.42 -21.38 -14.08
C THR A 2 -1.87 -20.02 -14.54
N GLU A 3 -1.98 -19.74 -15.84
CA GLU A 3 -1.48 -18.50 -16.48
C GLU A 3 -2.16 -17.22 -15.95
N ILE A 4 -3.49 -17.24 -15.78
CA ILE A 4 -4.26 -16.12 -15.21
C ILE A 4 -3.81 -15.82 -13.77
N LYS A 5 -3.51 -16.87 -12.98
CA LYS A 5 -3.08 -16.71 -11.58
C LYS A 5 -1.65 -16.16 -11.48
N LEU A 6 -0.75 -16.61 -12.36
CA LEU A 6 0.62 -16.10 -12.45
C LEU A 6 0.63 -14.63 -12.89
N ASN A 7 -0.15 -14.26 -13.91
CA ASN A 7 -0.27 -12.88 -14.36
C ASN A 7 -0.88 -11.98 -13.27
N HIS A 8 -1.92 -12.45 -12.56
CA HIS A 8 -2.50 -11.71 -11.44
C HIS A 8 -1.50 -11.47 -10.31
N GLN A 9 -0.65 -12.46 -10.01
CA GLN A 9 0.41 -12.33 -9.00
C GLN A 9 1.48 -11.33 -9.46
N GLU A 10 1.96 -11.43 -10.69
CA GLU A 10 3.00 -10.55 -11.22
C GLU A 10 2.50 -9.09 -11.22
N GLN A 11 1.26 -8.86 -11.66
CA GLN A 11 0.62 -7.55 -11.59
C GLN A 11 0.49 -7.06 -10.15
N GLY A 12 0.04 -7.91 -9.23
CA GLY A 12 -0.06 -7.57 -7.81
C GLY A 12 1.29 -7.19 -7.19
N GLU A 13 2.37 -7.88 -7.57
CA GLU A 13 3.72 -7.59 -7.11
C GLU A 13 4.25 -6.28 -7.67
N ARG A 14 4.08 -6.04 -8.98
CA ARG A 14 4.47 -4.78 -9.63
C ARG A 14 3.72 -3.59 -9.05
N ILE A 15 2.39 -3.69 -8.92
CA ILE A 15 1.54 -2.62 -8.37
C ILE A 15 1.89 -2.36 -6.90
N GLY A 16 2.06 -3.41 -6.10
CA GLY A 16 2.46 -3.28 -4.70
C GLY A 16 3.83 -2.63 -4.53
N LEU A 17 4.78 -2.94 -5.42
CA LEU A 17 6.11 -2.32 -5.43
C LEU A 17 6.02 -0.83 -5.81
N LEU A 18 5.28 -0.49 -6.87
CA LEU A 18 5.06 0.89 -7.29
C LEU A 18 4.41 1.71 -6.17
N LEU A 19 3.34 1.21 -5.55
CA LEU A 19 2.71 1.84 -4.38
C LEU A 19 3.72 2.06 -3.25
N GLY A 20 4.51 1.04 -2.93
CA GLY A 20 5.52 1.12 -1.88
C GLY A 20 6.58 2.19 -2.15
N VAL A 21 7.12 2.23 -3.37
CA VAL A 21 8.12 3.22 -3.80
C VAL A 21 7.53 4.63 -3.78
N THR A 22 6.31 4.82 -4.27
CA THR A 22 5.65 6.14 -4.27
C THR A 22 5.44 6.69 -2.87
N ILE A 23 4.97 5.85 -1.93
CA ILE A 23 4.78 6.27 -0.53
C ILE A 23 6.15 6.59 0.11
N LEU A 24 7.17 5.78 -0.16
CA LEU A 24 8.51 6.02 0.36
C LEU A 24 9.09 7.36 -0.15
N LEU A 25 8.94 7.65 -1.44
CA LEU A 25 9.32 8.93 -2.02
C LEU A 25 8.58 10.09 -1.37
N ALA A 26 7.27 9.95 -1.14
CA ALA A 26 6.49 10.99 -0.45
C ALA A 26 7.02 11.28 0.96
N ILE A 27 7.38 10.24 1.73
CA ILE A 27 7.98 10.39 3.06
C ILE A 27 9.34 11.08 2.98
N ILE A 28 10.20 10.69 2.03
CA ILE A 28 11.53 11.29 1.83
C ILE A 28 11.41 12.77 1.46
N VAL A 29 10.53 13.11 0.51
CA VAL A 29 10.30 14.49 0.07
C VAL A 29 9.83 15.35 1.23
N GLU A 30 8.91 14.86 2.05
CA GLU A 30 8.36 15.63 3.16
C GLU A 30 9.38 15.77 4.31
N GLY A 31 10.19 14.75 4.57
CA GLY A 31 11.34 14.83 5.48
C GLY A 31 12.41 15.81 5.01
N TYR A 32 12.74 15.80 3.72
CA TYR A 32 13.69 16.74 3.12
C TYR A 32 13.18 18.18 3.18
N ARG A 33 11.89 18.42 2.91
CA ARG A 33 11.25 19.73 3.08
C ARG A 33 11.34 20.22 4.53
N GLY A 34 11.12 19.34 5.51
CA GLY A 34 11.26 19.71 6.91
C GLY A 34 12.70 20.05 7.30
N TRP A 35 13.67 19.29 6.80
CA TRP A 35 15.09 19.49 7.10
C TRP A 35 15.67 20.73 6.42
N VAL A 36 15.40 20.93 5.13
CA VAL A 36 16.04 21.99 4.32
C VAL A 36 15.27 23.30 4.35
N LEU A 37 13.93 23.24 4.34
CA LEU A 37 13.08 24.43 4.27
C LEU A 37 12.50 24.83 5.63
N GLY A 38 12.77 24.07 6.70
CA GLY A 38 12.24 24.33 8.04
C GLY A 38 10.71 24.24 8.12
N VAL A 39 10.06 23.64 7.12
CA VAL A 39 8.60 23.53 7.07
C VAL A 39 8.15 22.49 8.09
N PRO A 40 7.14 22.78 8.93
CA PRO A 40 6.66 21.81 9.90
C PRO A 40 6.23 20.51 9.22
N LEU A 41 6.65 19.37 9.79
CA LEU A 41 6.30 18.02 9.34
C LEU A 41 4.82 17.66 9.57
N SER A 42 3.94 18.65 9.69
CA SER A 42 2.50 18.49 9.91
C SER A 42 1.85 17.63 8.82
N GLY A 43 2.42 17.60 7.61
CA GLY A 43 2.00 16.70 6.54
C GLY A 43 2.18 15.21 6.86
N LEU A 44 3.29 14.84 7.50
CA LEU A 44 3.58 13.46 7.93
C LEU A 44 2.76 13.05 9.16
N ILE A 45 2.55 13.99 10.09
CA ILE A 45 1.78 13.75 11.33
C ILE A 45 0.26 13.85 11.07
N SER A 46 -0.16 14.34 9.89
CA SER A 46 -1.57 14.39 9.51
C SER A 46 -2.21 13.01 9.44
N LEU A 47 -3.54 12.98 9.56
CA LEU A 47 -4.34 11.76 9.40
C LEU A 47 -4.06 11.09 8.04
N HIS A 48 -3.85 11.89 6.98
CA HIS A 48 -3.46 11.39 5.66
C HIS A 48 -2.07 10.73 5.67
N GLY A 49 -1.09 11.32 6.37
CA GLY A 49 0.25 10.76 6.52
C GLY A 49 0.23 9.40 7.23
N TRP A 50 -0.49 9.30 8.35
CA TRP A 50 -0.66 8.04 9.09
C TRP A 50 -1.38 6.96 8.29
N LEU A 51 -2.44 7.32 7.56
CA LEU A 51 -3.12 6.38 6.67
C LEU A 51 -2.17 5.91 5.55
N GLY A 52 -1.35 6.79 4.99
CA GLY A 52 -0.32 6.45 4.01
C GLY A 52 0.70 5.44 4.53
N ILE A 53 1.18 5.62 5.76
CA ILE A 53 2.07 4.65 6.43
C ILE A 53 1.35 3.31 6.66
N LEU A 54 0.09 3.34 7.08
CA LEU A 54 -0.71 2.13 7.30
C LEU A 54 -0.94 1.37 5.98
N LEU A 55 -1.17 2.08 4.88
CA LEU A 55 -1.28 1.51 3.54
C LEU A 55 0.05 0.89 3.09
N PHE A 56 1.18 1.54 3.35
CA PHE A 56 2.49 1.00 3.05
C PHE A 56 2.76 -0.31 3.80
N CYS A 57 2.49 -0.35 5.11
CA CYS A 57 2.59 -1.56 5.92
C CYS A 57 1.66 -2.66 5.40
N GLY A 58 0.41 -2.32 5.05
CA GLY A 58 -0.56 -3.23 4.46
C GLY A 58 -0.06 -3.83 3.15
N ALA A 59 0.48 -3.01 2.24
CA ALA A 59 1.04 -3.47 0.97
C ALA A 59 2.20 -4.45 1.16
N MET A 60 3.07 -4.21 2.14
CA MET A 60 4.18 -5.12 2.47
C MET A 60 3.68 -6.47 3.01
N VAL A 61 2.66 -6.47 3.86
CA VAL A 61 1.99 -7.70 4.35
C VAL A 61 1.30 -8.44 3.21
N MET A 62 0.64 -7.72 2.32
CA MET A 62 -0.07 -8.29 1.17
C MET A 62 0.90 -8.93 0.16
N ARG A 63 2.06 -8.32 -0.06
CA ARG A 63 3.15 -8.91 -0.85
C ARG A 63 3.72 -10.17 -0.20
N ARG A 64 3.95 -10.17 1.11
CA ARG A 64 4.43 -11.35 1.85
C ARG A 64 3.42 -12.51 1.80
N THR A 65 2.14 -12.23 2.01
CA THR A 65 1.07 -13.23 1.97
C THR A 65 0.82 -13.76 0.55
N GLY A 66 0.88 -12.91 -0.46
CA GLY A 66 0.80 -13.30 -1.87
C GLY A 66 1.90 -14.31 -2.25
N ARG A 67 3.15 -14.04 -1.85
CA ARG A 67 4.27 -14.98 -2.07
C ARG A 67 4.06 -16.32 -1.35
N LYS A 68 3.63 -16.31 -0.09
CA LYS A 68 3.36 -17.55 0.68
C LYS A 68 2.29 -18.43 0.05
N ILE A 69 1.24 -17.84 -0.55
CA ILE A 69 0.19 -18.58 -1.26
C ILE A 69 0.76 -19.31 -2.48
N VAL A 70 1.73 -18.72 -3.16
CA VAL A 70 2.35 -19.28 -4.36
C VAL A 70 3.27 -20.43 -3.98
N THR A 71 4.16 -20.22 -2.99
CA THR A 71 5.06 -21.27 -2.50
C THR A 71 4.27 -22.46 -1.94
N GLY A 72 3.18 -22.20 -1.20
CA GLY A 72 2.32 -23.28 -0.70
C GLY A 72 1.56 -24.03 -1.80
N TYR A 73 1.37 -23.42 -2.98
CA TYR A 73 0.79 -24.09 -4.14
C TYR A 73 1.81 -25.02 -4.81
N GLU A 74 3.07 -24.58 -4.92
CA GLU A 74 4.18 -25.41 -5.42
C GLU A 74 4.46 -26.60 -4.48
N GLU A 75 4.27 -26.42 -3.17
CA GLU A 75 4.49 -27.44 -2.15
C GLU A 75 3.25 -28.33 -1.90
N HIS A 76 2.17 -28.20 -2.68
CA HIS A 76 0.90 -28.93 -2.51
C HIS A 76 0.26 -28.83 -1.11
N THR A 77 0.56 -27.75 -0.36
CA THR A 77 0.02 -27.53 0.98
C THR A 77 -1.33 -26.81 0.95
N SER A 78 -2.11 -26.93 2.03
CA SER A 78 -3.43 -26.28 2.13
C SER A 78 -3.31 -24.75 2.19
N THR A 79 -3.49 -24.08 1.05
CA THR A 79 -3.41 -22.61 0.93
C THR A 79 -4.75 -21.90 1.15
N LYS A 80 -5.83 -22.64 1.49
CA LYS A 80 -7.21 -22.11 1.57
C LYS A 80 -7.36 -20.99 2.60
N GLN A 81 -6.73 -21.14 3.77
CA GLN A 81 -6.78 -20.13 4.84
C GLN A 81 -5.99 -18.87 4.47
N GLN A 82 -4.79 -19.02 3.89
CA GLN A 82 -3.97 -17.88 3.47
C GLN A 82 -4.67 -17.06 2.36
N LYS A 83 -5.33 -17.71 1.40
CA LYS A 83 -6.12 -17.04 0.37
C LYS A 83 -7.29 -16.23 0.93
N ASN A 84 -8.03 -16.79 1.89
CA ASN A 84 -9.14 -16.09 2.52
C ASN A 84 -8.64 -14.83 3.27
N THR A 85 -7.56 -14.97 4.04
CA THR A 85 -6.93 -13.82 4.73
C THR A 85 -6.43 -12.77 3.74
N HIS A 86 -5.72 -13.18 2.68
CA HIS A 86 -5.22 -12.26 1.65
C HIS A 86 -6.37 -11.49 0.96
N SER A 87 -7.46 -12.16 0.62
CA SER A 87 -8.63 -11.52 0.01
C SER A 87 -9.31 -10.52 0.94
N LYS A 88 -9.48 -10.85 2.23
CA LYS A 88 -10.06 -9.94 3.22
C LYS A 88 -9.20 -8.71 3.45
N PHE A 89 -7.88 -8.90 3.59
CA PHE A 89 -6.93 -7.80 3.71
C PHE A 89 -6.90 -6.93 2.45
N GLY A 90 -6.99 -7.53 1.26
CA GLY A 90 -7.10 -6.79 0.01
C GLY A 90 -8.32 -5.88 -0.06
N GLY A 91 -9.48 -6.37 0.39
CA GLY A 91 -10.70 -5.55 0.48
C GLY A 91 -10.55 -4.37 1.45
N ALA A 92 -9.98 -4.61 2.63
CA ALA A 92 -9.70 -3.54 3.60
C ALA A 92 -8.70 -2.52 3.04
N MET A 93 -7.68 -2.98 2.31
CA MET A 93 -6.66 -2.12 1.70
C MET A 93 -7.23 -1.26 0.56
N MET A 94 -8.21 -1.77 -0.19
CA MET A 94 -8.94 -0.98 -1.20
C MET A 94 -9.71 0.17 -0.54
N TRP A 95 -10.45 -0.10 0.53
CA TRP A 95 -11.15 0.94 1.28
C TRP A 95 -10.19 1.98 1.84
N LEU A 96 -9.05 1.53 2.38
CA LEU A 96 -8.00 2.40 2.87
C LEU A 96 -7.44 3.32 1.78
N LEU A 97 -7.19 2.78 0.58
CA LEU A 97 -6.73 3.55 -0.59
C LEU A 97 -7.72 4.65 -0.95
N VAL A 98 -9.01 4.33 -1.01
CA VAL A 98 -10.08 5.31 -1.32
C VAL A 98 -10.08 6.45 -0.30
N MET A 99 -9.99 6.13 0.99
CA MET A 99 -9.92 7.14 2.05
C MET A 99 -8.68 8.03 1.91
N ILE A 100 -7.50 7.46 1.63
CA ILE A 100 -6.26 8.21 1.46
C ILE A 100 -6.35 9.17 0.28
N VAL A 101 -6.80 8.68 -0.88
CA VAL A 101 -6.96 9.50 -2.10
C VAL A 101 -7.95 10.63 -1.84
N PHE A 102 -9.08 10.34 -1.18
CA PHE A 102 -10.07 11.34 -0.82
C PHE A 102 -9.50 12.41 0.13
N LEU A 103 -8.77 12.01 1.17
CA LEU A 103 -8.12 12.96 2.08
C LEU A 103 -7.04 13.80 1.37
N GLY A 104 -6.28 13.19 0.46
CA GLY A 104 -5.31 13.91 -0.37
C GLY A 104 -5.98 14.98 -1.21
N PHE A 105 -7.12 14.64 -1.83
CA PHE A 105 -7.94 15.57 -2.60
C PHE A 105 -8.47 16.74 -1.72
N LEU A 106 -9.02 16.45 -0.53
CA LEU A 106 -9.46 17.50 0.39
C LEU A 106 -8.32 18.46 0.78
N ARG A 107 -7.11 17.93 0.97
CA ARG A 107 -5.93 18.75 1.27
C ARG A 107 -5.53 19.65 0.11
N LEU A 108 -5.66 19.18 -1.14
CA LEU A 108 -5.44 20.00 -2.33
C LEU A 108 -6.46 21.15 -2.41
N LEU A 109 -7.73 20.89 -2.10
CA LEU A 109 -8.76 21.94 -2.05
C LEU A 109 -8.45 23.00 -0.98
N GLN A 110 -8.00 22.58 0.21
CA GLN A 110 -7.64 23.52 1.29
C GLN A 110 -6.45 24.42 0.96
N VAL A 111 -5.52 23.98 0.09
CA VAL A 111 -4.38 24.80 -0.34
C VAL A 111 -4.79 25.79 -1.44
N LEU A 112 -5.86 25.48 -2.19
CA LEU A 112 -6.34 26.31 -3.29
C LEU A 112 -7.38 27.35 -2.86
N SER A 113 -8.01 27.16 -1.70
CA SER A 113 -9.00 28.07 -1.08
C SER A 113 -8.34 29.11 -0.17
#